data_AF-A0A522LTY3-F1
#
_entry.id   AF-A0A522LTY3-F1
#
_cell.length_a   1.000
_cell.length_b   1.000
_cell.length_c   1.000
_cell.angle_alpha   90.00
_cell.angle_beta   90.00
_cell.angle_gamma   90.00
#
_symmetry.space_group_name_H-M   'P 1'
#
loop_
_entity.id
_entity.type
_entity.pdbx_description
1 polymer ?
#
loop_
_entity_poly.entity_id
_entity_poly.type
_entity_poly.pdbx_seq_one_letter_code
_entity_poly.pdbx_strand_id
1 'polypeptide(L)'
;MMTFMNIHPVSLDTTTLSRLQSWIGRTETLPDSITAAPMRSLSATLDRDDAAPVLGTVLPPLWHWLYFLPQHRQSELGPDGHARRGGFLPPVPLPR
;
A
#
# COMPACT_ATOMS: atom_id res chain seq x y z
N MET A 1 35.10 20.15 -3.34
CA MET A 1 34.29 20.90 -2.36
C MET A 1 32.96 20.17 -2.23
N MET A 2 32.84 19.27 -1.25
CA MET A 2 31.63 18.46 -1.04
C MET A 2 30.79 19.14 0.03
N THR A 3 29.61 19.64 -0.35
CA THR A 3 28.63 20.24 0.55
C THR A 3 27.97 19.13 1.35
N PHE A 4 28.23 19.06 2.66
CA PHE A 4 27.46 18.22 3.58
C PHE A 4 26.04 18.77 3.67
N MET A 5 25.05 17.94 3.34
CA MET A 5 23.64 18.28 3.50
C MET A 5 23.30 18.17 4.99
N ASN A 6 23.05 19.32 5.63
CA ASN A 6 22.73 19.41 7.04
C ASN A 6 21.34 18.79 7.28
N ILE A 7 21.28 17.54 7.76
CA ILE A 7 20.01 16.88 8.12
C ILE A 7 19.56 17.46 9.47
N HIS A 8 18.73 18.49 9.44
CA HIS A 8 18.03 18.94 10.64
C HIS A 8 17.00 17.88 11.04
N PRO A 9 17.02 17.38 12.29
CA PRO A 9 15.97 16.48 12.76
C PRO A 9 14.63 17.22 12.75
N VAL A 10 13.65 16.67 12.04
CA VAL A 10 12.28 17.19 12.07
C VAL A 10 11.70 16.91 13.46
N SER A 11 11.57 17.94 14.29
CA SER A 11 10.89 17.82 15.59
C SER A 11 9.39 18.04 15.43
N LEU A 12 8.58 17.10 15.91
CA LEU A 12 7.12 17.27 16.01
C LEU A 12 6.79 17.87 17.38
N ASP A 13 5.99 18.94 17.39
CA ASP A 13 5.45 19.49 18.64
C ASP A 13 4.36 18.57 19.22
N THR A 14 4.05 18.75 20.51
CA THR A 14 3.09 17.93 21.25
C THR A 14 1.67 17.99 20.67
N THR A 15 1.26 19.13 20.11
CA THR A 15 -0.07 19.30 19.49
C THR A 15 -0.16 18.46 18.22
N THR A 16 0.88 18.53 17.38
CA THR A 16 0.98 17.72 16.17
C THR A 16 0.98 16.23 16.52
N LEU A 17 1.73 15.81 17.55
CA LEU A 17 1.77 14.42 18.00
C LEU A 17 0.39 13.93 18.48
N SER A 18 -0.29 14.71 19.32
CA SER A 18 -1.64 14.38 19.82
C SER A 18 -2.64 14.24 18.67
N ARG A 19 -2.57 15.12 17.67
CA ARG A 19 -3.40 15.03 16.47
C ARG A 19 -3.13 13.74 15.68
N LEU A 20 -1.87 13.33 15.53
CA LEU A 20 -1.52 12.07 14.86
C LEU A 20 -2.02 10.85 15.66
N GLN A 21 -1.93 10.88 16.98
CA GLN A 21 -2.44 9.80 17.84
C GLN A 21 -3.96 9.57 17.68
N SER A 22 -4.74 10.61 17.35
CA SER A 22 -6.18 10.47 17.07
C SER A 22 -6.53 9.58 15.86
N TRP A 23 -5.54 9.18 15.07
CA TRP A 23 -5.71 8.23 13.96
C TRP A 23 -5.61 6.76 14.39
N ILE A 24 -5.09 6.48 15.59
CA ILE A 24 -4.98 5.12 16.11
C ILE A 24 -6.40 4.53 16.27
N GLY A 25 -6.57 3.28 15.81
CA GLY A 25 -7.84 2.56 15.88
C GLY A 25 -8.80 2.85 14.74
N ARG A 26 -8.47 3.74 13.80
CA ARG A 26 -9.25 3.89 12.57
C ARG A 26 -9.11 2.64 11.69
N THR A 27 -10.22 2.27 11.06
CA THR A 27 -10.32 1.09 10.19
C THR A 27 -11.02 1.47 8.89
N GLU A 28 -10.67 0.76 7.83
CA GLU A 28 -11.35 0.79 6.54
C GLU A 28 -11.64 -0.65 6.13
N THR A 29 -12.75 -0.88 5.44
CA THR A 29 -13.14 -2.22 4.97
C THR A 29 -13.68 -2.10 3.56
N LEU A 30 -13.15 -2.94 2.68
CA LEU A 30 -13.49 -2.98 1.26
C LEU A 30 -13.75 -4.44 0.86
N PRO A 31 -14.86 -4.75 0.18
CA PRO A 31 -15.06 -6.06 -0.42
C PRO A 31 -14.26 -6.18 -1.72
N ASP A 32 -13.71 -7.35 -1.97
CA ASP A 32 -13.06 -7.70 -3.24
C ASP A 32 -13.29 -9.20 -3.53
N SER A 33 -13.07 -9.61 -4.77
CA SER A 33 -13.19 -10.99 -5.22
C SER A 33 -11.85 -11.56 -5.67
N ILE A 34 -11.55 -12.78 -5.20
CA ILE A 34 -10.38 -13.53 -5.67
C ILE A 34 -10.72 -14.07 -7.07
N THR A 35 -10.17 -13.44 -8.10
CA THR A 35 -10.36 -13.83 -9.50
C THR A 35 -9.17 -14.64 -10.02
N ALA A 36 -9.36 -15.37 -11.12
CA ALA A 36 -8.29 -16.18 -11.72
C ALA A 36 -7.13 -15.36 -12.32
N ALA A 37 -7.37 -14.08 -12.67
CA ALA A 37 -6.45 -13.31 -13.49
C ALA A 37 -5.09 -13.05 -12.81
N PRO A 38 -5.01 -12.57 -11.55
CA PRO A 38 -3.72 -12.33 -10.91
C PRO A 38 -2.88 -13.61 -10.76
N MET A 39 -3.51 -14.73 -10.43
CA MET A 39 -2.84 -16.04 -10.35
C MET A 39 -2.24 -16.45 -11.70
N ARG A 40 -3.00 -16.36 -12.80
CA ARG A 40 -2.46 -16.65 -14.15
C ARG A 40 -1.29 -15.75 -14.50
N SER A 41 -1.39 -14.45 -14.22
CA SER A 41 -0.34 -13.48 -14.53
C SER A 41 0.96 -13.76 -13.76
N LEU A 42 0.87 -14.11 -12.48
CA LEU A 42 2.07 -14.46 -11.70
C LEU A 42 2.65 -15.82 -12.10
N SER A 43 1.81 -16.84 -12.35
CA SER A 43 2.28 -18.12 -12.90
C SER A 43 3.08 -17.91 -14.18
N ALA A 44 2.56 -17.12 -15.13
CA ALA A 44 3.26 -16.81 -16.38
C ALA A 44 4.56 -16.02 -16.17
N THR A 45 4.56 -15.05 -15.24
CA THR A 45 5.76 -14.26 -14.92
C THR A 45 6.89 -15.12 -14.36
N LEU A 46 6.53 -16.17 -13.59
CA LEU A 46 7.47 -17.12 -13.01
C LEU A 46 7.76 -18.32 -13.92
N ASP A 47 7.28 -18.31 -15.16
CA ASP A 47 7.43 -19.39 -16.14
C ASP A 47 6.96 -20.75 -15.61
N ARG A 48 5.82 -20.75 -14.91
CA ARG A 48 5.21 -21.95 -14.33
C ARG A 48 4.17 -22.55 -15.27
N ASP A 49 4.28 -23.85 -15.54
CA ASP A 49 3.29 -24.64 -16.29
C ASP A 49 2.18 -25.19 -15.36
N ASP A 50 1.57 -24.30 -14.57
CA ASP A 50 0.45 -24.68 -13.71
C ASP A 50 -0.83 -24.86 -14.53
N ALA A 51 -1.71 -25.77 -14.08
CA ALA A 51 -3.06 -25.87 -14.62
C ALA A 51 -3.82 -24.54 -14.49
N ALA A 52 -4.66 -24.24 -15.49
CA ALA A 52 -5.46 -23.02 -15.47
C ALA A 52 -6.35 -22.95 -14.20
N PRO A 53 -6.29 -21.86 -13.42
CA PRO A 53 -7.04 -21.77 -12.17
C PRO A 53 -8.54 -21.66 -12.41
N VAL A 54 -9.30 -22.32 -11.53
CA VAL A 54 -10.77 -22.33 -11.50
C VAL A 54 -11.25 -21.86 -10.12
N LEU A 55 -12.57 -21.63 -9.97
CA LEU A 55 -13.12 -21.33 -8.66
C LEU A 55 -12.85 -22.47 -7.68
N GLY A 56 -12.33 -22.12 -6.50
CA GLY A 56 -11.92 -23.08 -5.48
C GLY A 56 -10.47 -23.57 -5.60
N THR A 57 -9.72 -23.17 -6.65
CA THR A 57 -8.27 -23.43 -6.71
C THR A 57 -7.57 -22.76 -5.53
N VAL A 58 -6.76 -23.54 -4.80
CA VAL A 58 -5.99 -23.06 -3.65
C VAL A 58 -4.87 -22.14 -4.14
N LEU A 59 -4.74 -20.97 -3.50
CA LEU A 59 -3.64 -20.06 -3.79
C LEU A 59 -2.31 -20.63 -3.25
N PRO A 60 -1.23 -20.58 -4.04
CA PRO A 60 0.10 -20.88 -3.53
C PRO A 60 0.52 -19.91 -2.40
N PRO A 61 1.49 -20.30 -1.56
CA PRO A 61 1.97 -19.46 -0.47
C PRO A 61 2.34 -18.04 -0.93
N LEU A 62 1.92 -17.04 -0.17
CA LEU A 62 2.12 -15.60 -0.44
C LEU A 62 1.37 -15.01 -1.65
N TRP A 63 0.68 -15.80 -2.47
CA TRP A 63 -0.01 -15.27 -3.66
C TRP A 63 -1.26 -14.44 -3.33
N HIS A 64 -1.72 -14.49 -2.07
CA HIS A 64 -2.78 -13.61 -1.59
C HIS A 64 -2.39 -12.11 -1.65
N TRP A 65 -1.10 -11.77 -1.71
CA TRP A 65 -0.63 -10.39 -1.91
C TRP A 65 -0.97 -9.80 -3.27
N LEU A 66 -1.44 -10.60 -4.23
CA LEU A 66 -1.91 -10.10 -5.53
C LEU A 66 -3.36 -9.61 -5.49
N TYR A 67 -4.07 -9.79 -4.38
CA TYR A 67 -5.49 -9.48 -4.20
C TYR A 67 -5.68 -8.43 -3.10
N PHE A 68 -6.88 -7.83 -3.05
CA PHE A 68 -7.22 -6.79 -2.06
C PHE A 68 -6.28 -5.58 -2.12
N LEU A 69 -5.74 -5.31 -3.31
CA LEU A 69 -4.84 -4.19 -3.54
C LEU A 69 -5.63 -2.87 -3.53
N PRO A 70 -5.18 -1.82 -2.82
CA PRO A 70 -5.85 -0.53 -2.84
C PRO A 70 -5.97 0.04 -4.26
N GLN A 71 -7.19 0.36 -4.68
CA GLN A 71 -7.47 0.95 -5.99
C GLN A 71 -7.83 2.43 -5.84
N HIS A 72 -6.83 3.26 -5.59
CA HIS A 72 -7.02 4.71 -5.54
C HIS A 72 -7.07 5.29 -6.95
N ARG A 73 -7.90 6.32 -7.16
CA ARG A 73 -7.90 7.05 -8.43
C ARG A 73 -6.54 7.72 -8.63
N GLN A 74 -6.09 7.87 -9.88
CA GLN A 74 -4.84 8.58 -10.19
C GLN A 74 -4.80 9.99 -9.56
N SER A 75 -5.93 10.71 -9.56
CA SER A 75 -6.05 12.03 -8.94
C SER A 75 -5.97 12.02 -7.41
N GLU A 76 -5.99 10.85 -6.80
CA GLU A 76 -5.89 10.63 -5.35
C GLU A 76 -4.52 10.10 -4.92
N LEU A 77 -3.61 9.88 -5.87
CA LEU A 77 -2.23 9.46 -5.61
C LEU A 77 -1.32 10.66 -5.31
N GLY A 78 -0.32 10.43 -4.48
CA GLY A 78 0.83 11.32 -4.31
C GLY A 78 1.85 11.15 -5.45
N PRO A 79 2.88 11.99 -5.50
CA PRO A 79 3.94 11.91 -6.51
C PRO A 79 4.70 10.57 -6.54
N ASP A 80 4.66 9.80 -5.45
CA ASP A 80 5.26 8.47 -5.28
C ASP A 80 4.32 7.32 -5.68
N GLY A 81 3.10 7.62 -6.12
CA GLY A 81 2.11 6.61 -6.50
C GLY A 81 1.34 6.00 -5.32
N HIS A 82 1.64 6.37 -4.08
CA HIS A 82 0.84 5.96 -2.91
C HIS A 82 -0.39 6.85 -2.74
N ALA A 83 -1.39 6.35 -2.00
CA ALA A 83 -2.53 7.16 -1.57
C ALA A 83 -2.06 8.46 -0.90
N ARG A 84 -2.75 9.57 -1.19
CA ARG A 84 -2.54 10.84 -0.46
C ARG A 84 -2.79 10.64 1.03
N ARG A 85 -1.90 11.22 1.85
CA ARG A 85 -2.10 11.27 3.30
C ARG A 85 -3.30 12.16 3.64
N GLY A 86 -3.89 11.96 4.83
CA GLY A 86 -5.09 12.66 5.29
C GLY A 86 -6.41 11.97 4.96
N GLY A 87 -6.38 10.87 4.19
CA GLY A 87 -7.51 9.97 3.92
C GLY A 87 -7.66 8.88 4.98
N PHE A 88 -7.16 7.67 4.71
CA PHE A 88 -7.06 6.62 5.74
C PHE A 88 -5.77 6.74 6.60
N LEU A 89 -4.68 7.17 5.98
CA LEU A 89 -3.41 7.40 6.69
C LEU A 89 -3.33 8.83 7.23
N PRO A 90 -2.73 9.04 8.42
CA PRO A 90 -2.58 10.38 8.99
C PRO A 90 -1.75 11.32 8.08
N PRO A 91 -2.02 12.63 8.11
CA PRO A 91 -1.28 13.65 7.37
C PRO A 91 0.08 13.94 8.04
N VAL A 92 0.97 12.94 8.11
CA VAL A 92 2.31 13.08 8.69
C VAL A 92 3.14 14.07 7.85
N PRO A 93 3.75 15.11 8.45
CA PRO A 93 4.52 16.13 7.73
C PRO A 93 6.01 15.74 7.59
N LEU A 94 6.31 14.47 7.34
CA LEU A 94 7.67 13.98 7.11
C LEU A 94 7.89 13.72 5.61
N PRO A 95 9.10 13.95 5.08
CA PRO A 95 9.46 13.51 3.74
C PRO A 95 9.12 12.02 3.53
N ARG A 96 8.72 11.66 2.31
CA ARG A 96 8.65 10.26 1.87
C ARG A 96 9.91 9.92 1.10
#